data_AF-A0A6P2DBR5-F1
#
_entry.id   AF-A0A6P2DBR5-F1
#
_cell.length_a   1.000
_cell.length_b   1.000
_cell.length_c   1.000
_cell.angle_alpha   90.00
_cell.angle_beta   90.00
_cell.angle_gamma   90.00
#
_symmetry.space_group_name_H-M   'P 1'
#
loop_
_entity.id
_entity.type
_entity.pdbx_description
1 polymer ?
#
loop_
_entity_poly.entity_id
_entity_poly.type
_entity_poly.pdbx_seq_one_letter_code
_entity_poly.pdbx_strand_id
1 'polypeptide(L)'
;MGFEAPREKDVQKTCIQWLALWGATAIRVNSGGMKIEKRYVPFNSEPGCSDVIACLPPNGRMLALELKKPGRDRTTAKRKAEQESFRAKVVKSGGLAIVATSLDELLAGLKAAGYDVR
;
A
#
# COMPACT_ATOMS: atom_id res chain seq x y z
N MET A 1 -20.15 4.18 24.63
CA MET A 1 -18.95 3.45 24.16
C MET A 1 -18.44 4.21 22.94
N GLY A 2 -17.32 4.91 23.05
CA GLY A 2 -16.76 5.62 21.89
C GLY A 2 -16.02 4.64 20.99
N PHE A 3 -16.34 4.60 19.70
CA PHE A 3 -15.51 3.88 18.73
C PHE A 3 -14.22 4.67 18.52
N GLU A 4 -13.07 4.10 18.87
CA GLU A 4 -11.78 4.68 18.51
C GLU A 4 -11.57 4.58 16.99
N ALA A 5 -11.00 5.63 16.41
CA ALA A 5 -10.65 5.63 14.98
C ALA A 5 -9.67 4.48 14.67
N PRO A 6 -9.84 3.77 13.54
CA PRO A 6 -8.99 2.65 13.18
C PRO A 6 -7.52 3.07 13.05
N ARG A 7 -6.62 2.20 13.50
CA ARG A 7 -5.17 2.39 13.30
C ARG A 7 -4.80 1.95 11.89
N GLU A 8 -3.64 2.40 11.43
CA GLU A 8 -3.09 2.01 10.13
C GLU A 8 -3.02 0.49 9.92
N LYS A 9 -2.63 -0.26 10.96
CA LYS A 9 -2.61 -1.73 10.90
C LYS A 9 -3.99 -2.36 10.73
N ASP A 10 -5.04 -1.71 11.24
CA ASP A 10 -6.41 -2.19 11.13
C ASP A 10 -6.90 -1.95 9.69
N VAL A 11 -6.62 -0.76 9.12
CA VAL A 11 -6.87 -0.45 7.69
C VAL A 11 -6.12 -1.42 6.77
N GLN A 12 -4.84 -1.67 7.06
CA GLN A 12 -4.01 -2.59 6.28
C GLN A 12 -4.56 -4.01 6.27
N LYS A 13 -4.91 -4.53 7.45
CA LYS A 13 -5.49 -5.86 7.56
C LYS A 13 -6.78 -5.95 6.72
N THR A 14 -7.68 -4.98 6.85
CA THR A 14 -8.94 -4.94 6.11
C THR A 14 -8.72 -4.92 4.60
N CYS A 15 -7.82 -4.07 4.10
CA CYS A 15 -7.54 -3.97 2.67
C CYS A 15 -6.93 -5.26 2.09
N ILE A 16 -5.98 -5.87 2.81
CA ILE A 16 -5.36 -7.14 2.37
C ILE A 16 -6.40 -8.27 2.33
N GLN A 17 -7.22 -8.38 3.38
CA GLN A 17 -8.26 -9.41 3.44
C GLN A 17 -9.28 -9.23 2.31
N TRP A 18 -9.74 -8.01 2.07
CA TRP A 18 -10.67 -7.74 0.98
C TRP A 18 -10.05 -8.06 -0.39
N LEU A 19 -8.81 -7.63 -0.65
CA LEU A 19 -8.10 -7.93 -1.90
C LEU A 19 -8.01 -9.44 -2.14
N ALA A 20 -7.71 -10.22 -1.09
CA ALA A 20 -7.66 -11.67 -1.16
C ALA A 20 -9.05 -12.28 -1.45
N LEU A 21 -10.12 -11.79 -0.81
CA LEU A 21 -11.50 -12.23 -1.12
C LEU A 21 -11.90 -11.93 -2.56
N TRP A 22 -11.48 -10.78 -3.09
CA TRP A 22 -11.74 -10.39 -4.49
C TRP A 22 -10.91 -11.21 -5.50
N GLY A 23 -9.93 -11.99 -5.04
CA GLY A 23 -9.10 -12.86 -5.88
C GLY A 23 -7.75 -12.26 -6.27
N ALA A 24 -7.38 -11.10 -5.72
CA ALA A 24 -6.04 -10.55 -5.89
C ALA A 24 -5.03 -11.26 -5.00
N THR A 25 -3.83 -11.51 -5.54
CA THR A 25 -2.71 -12.01 -4.73
C THR A 25 -2.01 -10.82 -4.07
N ALA A 26 -2.37 -10.53 -2.82
CA ALA A 26 -1.84 -9.40 -2.06
C ALA A 26 -0.72 -9.83 -1.08
N ILE A 27 0.39 -9.09 -1.09
CA ILE A 27 1.58 -9.35 -0.26
C ILE A 27 1.87 -8.08 0.54
N ARG A 28 1.92 -8.21 1.87
CA ARG A 28 2.42 -7.15 2.76
C ARG A 28 3.93 -7.01 2.59
N VAL A 29 4.39 -5.79 2.34
CA VAL A 29 5.81 -5.47 2.27
C VAL A 29 6.26 -4.90 3.61
N ASN A 30 7.30 -5.50 4.19
CA ASN A 30 7.92 -4.94 5.39
C ASN A 30 8.85 -3.79 5.00
N SER A 31 8.65 -2.63 5.60
CA SER A 31 9.60 -1.52 5.57
C SER A 31 10.55 -1.58 6.77
N GLY A 32 11.71 -0.93 6.64
CA GLY A 32 12.76 -0.92 7.67
C GLY A 32 13.89 -1.91 7.38
N GLY A 33 14.54 -2.36 8.44
CA GLY A 33 15.70 -3.22 8.35
C GLY A 33 16.19 -3.66 9.72
N MET A 34 17.13 -4.60 9.70
CA MET A 34 17.76 -5.15 10.89
C MET A 34 19.19 -4.62 10.99
N LYS A 35 19.61 -4.26 12.20
CA LYS A 35 21.02 -3.97 12.48
C LYS A 35 21.69 -5.27 12.92
N ILE A 36 22.67 -5.72 12.15
CA ILE A 36 23.52 -6.88 12.46
C ILE A 36 24.92 -6.33 12.68
N GLU A 37 25.37 -6.34 13.93
CA GLU A 37 26.62 -5.71 14.37
C GLU A 37 26.73 -4.24 13.91
N LYS A 38 27.67 -3.94 13.00
CA LYS A 38 27.91 -2.61 12.42
C LYS A 38 27.18 -2.37 11.10
N ARG A 39 26.43 -3.35 10.58
CA ARG A 39 25.74 -3.27 9.29
C ARG A 39 24.24 -3.07 9.47
N TYR A 40 23.66 -2.21 8.65
CA TYR A 40 22.21 -2.13 8.46
C TYR A 40 21.81 -2.98 7.24
N VAL A 41 20.86 -3.89 7.44
CA VAL A 41 20.33 -4.78 6.39
C VAL A 41 18.86 -4.40 6.16
N PRO A 42 18.51 -3.75 5.05
CA PRO A 42 17.12 -3.38 4.80
C PRO A 42 16.29 -4.62 4.44
N PHE A 43 15.01 -4.61 4.78
CA PHE A 43 14.09 -5.72 4.48
C PHE A 43 13.65 -5.76 3.01
N ASN A 44 13.82 -4.66 2.29
CA ASN A 44 13.61 -4.59 0.85
C ASN A 44 14.63 -3.62 0.23
N SER A 45 14.84 -3.71 -1.08
CA SER A 45 15.80 -2.89 -1.81
C SER A 45 15.26 -1.53 -2.27
N GLU A 46 13.98 -1.23 -2.04
CA GLU A 46 13.29 -0.10 -2.66
C GLU A 46 12.82 0.92 -1.62
N PRO A 47 13.53 2.07 -1.49
CA PRO A 47 13.07 3.19 -0.68
C PRO A 47 11.67 3.65 -1.12
N GLY A 48 10.80 3.92 -0.14
CA GLY A 48 9.43 4.33 -0.43
C GLY A 48 8.50 3.22 -0.92
N CYS A 49 8.94 1.96 -0.97
CA CYS A 49 8.08 0.85 -1.36
C CYS A 49 6.77 0.84 -0.55
N SER A 50 5.66 0.65 -1.27
CA SER A 50 4.30 0.65 -0.71
C SER A 50 4.09 -0.50 0.27
N ASP A 51 3.19 -0.28 1.24
CA ASP A 51 2.92 -1.25 2.31
C ASP A 51 2.39 -2.59 1.81
N VAL A 52 1.69 -2.58 0.67
CA VAL A 52 1.15 -3.77 0.01
C VAL A 52 1.45 -3.71 -1.48
N ILE A 53 1.86 -4.84 -2.05
CA ILE A 53 1.85 -5.08 -3.48
C ILE A 53 0.83 -6.16 -3.80
N ALA A 54 0.13 -6.06 -4.93
CA ALA A 54 -0.83 -7.08 -5.32
C ALA A 54 -0.87 -7.31 -6.83
N CYS A 55 -1.12 -8.56 -7.25
CA CYS A 55 -1.48 -8.86 -8.63
C CYS A 55 -3.01 -8.82 -8.75
N LEU A 56 -3.55 -7.86 -9.50
CA LEU A 56 -4.99 -7.65 -9.63
C LEU A 56 -5.60 -8.58 -10.70
N PRO A 57 -6.71 -9.27 -10.42
CA PRO A 57 -7.47 -9.97 -11.45
C PRO A 57 -8.23 -8.97 -12.34
N PRO A 58 -8.60 -9.37 -13.58
CA PRO A 58 -8.26 -10.63 -14.24
C PRO A 58 -6.90 -10.59 -14.98
N ASN A 59 -6.29 -9.42 -15.12
CA ASN A 59 -5.18 -9.20 -16.05
C ASN A 59 -3.78 -9.28 -15.41
N GLY A 60 -3.68 -9.49 -14.10
CA GLY A 60 -2.41 -9.57 -13.37
C GLY A 60 -1.70 -8.22 -13.21
N ARG A 61 -2.37 -7.09 -13.47
CA ARG A 61 -1.75 -5.76 -13.31
C ARG A 61 -1.29 -5.57 -11.87
N MET A 62 -0.04 -5.17 -11.68
CA MET A 62 0.50 -4.90 -10.36
C MET A 62 -0.16 -3.66 -9.74
N LEU A 63 -0.62 -3.77 -8.50
CA LEU A 63 -0.99 -2.68 -7.61
C LEU A 63 0.14 -2.42 -6.60
N ALA A 64 0.53 -1.17 -6.45
CA ALA A 64 1.25 -0.64 -5.29
C ALA A 64 0.26 0.13 -4.41
N LEU A 65 -0.02 -0.39 -3.21
CA LEU A 65 -0.97 0.19 -2.27
C LEU A 65 -0.24 0.71 -1.04
N GLU A 66 -0.18 2.03 -0.93
CA GLU A 66 0.33 2.75 0.24
C GLU A 66 -0.84 3.05 1.18
N LEU A 67 -0.69 2.66 2.45
CA LEU A 67 -1.74 2.77 3.44
C LEU A 67 -1.34 3.76 4.52
N LYS A 68 -2.28 4.64 4.87
CA LYS A 68 -2.06 5.65 5.90
C LYS A 68 -3.12 5.53 6.99
N LYS A 69 -2.75 5.89 8.21
CA LYS A 69 -3.74 6.12 9.27
C LYS A 69 -4.73 7.24 8.84
N PRO A 70 -6.04 7.08 9.07
CA PRO A 70 -6.99 8.18 8.95
C PRO A 70 -6.62 9.38 9.84
N GLY A 71 -6.89 10.58 9.33
CA GLY A 71 -6.64 11.84 10.01
C GLY A 71 -5.29 12.48 9.64
N ARG A 72 -4.62 13.09 10.63
CA ARG A 72 -3.41 13.89 10.37
C ARG A 72 -2.27 13.02 9.84
N ASP A 73 -1.80 13.35 8.63
CA ASP A 73 -0.60 12.77 8.04
C ASP A 73 0.65 13.20 8.83
N ARG A 74 1.44 12.20 9.25
CA ARG A 74 2.69 12.37 10.01
C ARG A 74 3.93 11.97 9.21
N THR A 75 3.76 11.69 7.91
CA THR A 75 4.84 11.29 7.01
C THR A 75 5.76 12.48 6.76
N THR A 76 7.07 12.30 6.93
CA THR A 76 8.06 13.35 6.67
C THR A 76 8.14 13.69 5.18
N ALA A 77 8.57 14.90 4.84
CA ALA A 77 8.71 15.33 3.43
C ALA A 77 9.64 14.40 2.63
N LYS A 78 10.78 14.01 3.21
CA LYS A 78 11.69 13.03 2.60
C LYS A 78 10.98 11.71 2.28
N ARG A 79 10.24 11.16 3.26
CA ARG A 79 9.54 9.90 3.08
C ARG A 79 8.43 10.00 2.02
N LYS A 80 7.72 11.13 1.96
CA LYS A 80 6.73 11.38 0.91
C LYS A 80 7.37 11.36 -0.49
N ALA A 81 8.51 12.01 -0.66
CA ALA A 81 9.24 12.04 -1.93
C ALA A 81 9.70 10.64 -2.36
N GLU A 82 10.22 9.83 -1.43
CA GLU A 82 10.57 8.42 -1.71
C GLU A 82 9.35 7.60 -2.15
N GLN A 83 8.23 7.72 -1.43
CA GLN A 83 6.99 7.01 -1.75
C GLN A 83 6.40 7.44 -3.09
N GLU A 84 6.43 8.73 -3.40
CA GLU A 84 6.00 9.27 -4.69
C GLU A 84 6.89 8.76 -5.83
N SER A 85 8.21 8.73 -5.64
CA SER A 85 9.14 8.18 -6.62
C SER A 85 8.83 6.71 -6.93
N PHE A 86 8.61 5.88 -5.90
CA PHE A 86 8.25 4.48 -6.10
C PHE A 86 6.92 4.32 -6.87
N ARG A 87 5.86 5.03 -6.45
CA ARG A 87 4.57 4.99 -7.15
C ARG A 87 4.68 5.45 -8.61
N ALA A 88 5.46 6.49 -8.88
CA ALA A 88 5.71 6.96 -10.24
C ALA A 88 6.42 5.89 -11.10
N LYS A 89 7.40 5.15 -10.55
CA LYS A 89 8.03 4.01 -11.23
C LYS A 89 7.02 2.91 -11.55
N VAL A 90 6.16 2.55 -10.61
CA VAL A 90 5.11 1.52 -10.79
C VAL A 90 4.15 1.93 -11.90
N VAL A 91 3.60 3.15 -11.84
CA VAL A 91 2.68 3.66 -12.87
C VAL A 91 3.35 3.73 -14.23
N LYS A 92 4.58 4.25 -14.31
CA LYS A 92 5.36 4.29 -15.57
C LYS A 92 5.59 2.90 -16.16
N SER A 93 5.66 1.86 -15.32
CA SER A 93 5.85 0.46 -15.75
C SER A 93 4.54 -0.26 -16.08
N GLY A 94 3.40 0.46 -16.14
CA GLY A 94 2.08 -0.10 -16.44
C GLY A 94 1.31 -0.60 -15.21
N GLY A 95 1.89 -0.49 -14.02
CA GLY A 95 1.20 -0.80 -12.77
C GLY A 95 0.14 0.25 -12.40
N LEU A 96 -0.53 0.01 -11.27
CA LEU A 96 -1.45 0.91 -10.62
C LEU A 96 -0.86 1.29 -9.26
N ALA A 97 -0.98 2.56 -8.87
CA ALA A 97 -0.58 3.01 -7.54
C ALA A 97 -1.75 3.71 -6.85
N ILE A 98 -2.09 3.28 -5.64
CA ILE A 98 -3.17 3.86 -4.83
C ILE A 98 -2.59 4.23 -3.46
N VAL A 99 -3.00 5.39 -2.94
CA VAL A 99 -2.82 5.77 -1.54
C VAL A 99 -4.20 5.75 -0.89
N ALA A 100 -4.36 5.06 0.23
CA ALA A 100 -5.66 4.94 0.89
C ALA A 100 -5.53 5.02 2.42
N THR A 101 -6.55 5.58 3.05
CA THR A 101 -6.75 5.61 4.50
C THR A 101 -7.90 4.71 4.95
N SER A 102 -8.64 4.13 4.01
CA SER A 102 -9.79 3.25 4.25
C SER A 102 -9.96 2.21 3.14
N LEU A 103 -10.81 1.21 3.36
CA LEU A 103 -11.21 0.27 2.32
C LEU A 103 -11.97 1.00 1.20
N ASP A 104 -12.86 1.94 1.53
CA ASP A 104 -13.66 2.66 0.54
C ASP A 104 -12.80 3.46 -0.43
N GLU A 105 -11.70 4.06 0.04
CA GLU A 105 -10.73 4.75 -0.82
C GLU A 105 -9.99 3.78 -1.75
N LEU A 106 -9.65 2.59 -1.28
CA LEU A 106 -9.08 1.53 -2.13
C LEU A 106 -10.10 1.13 -3.23
N LEU A 107 -11.36 0.88 -2.86
CA LEU A 107 -12.40 0.51 -3.82
C LEU A 107 -12.66 1.62 -4.83
N ALA A 108 -12.72 2.88 -4.39
CA ALA A 108 -12.85 4.02 -5.27
C ALA A 108 -11.67 4.12 -6.25
N GLY A 109 -10.45 3.90 -5.77
CA GLY A 109 -9.25 3.88 -6.62
C GLY A 109 -9.25 2.75 -7.66
N LEU A 110 -9.70 1.54 -7.27
CA LEU A 110 -9.87 0.42 -8.18
C LEU A 110 -10.96 0.69 -9.23
N LYS A 111 -12.10 1.24 -8.83
CA LYS A 111 -13.19 1.65 -9.75
C LYS A 111 -12.70 2.70 -10.75
N ALA A 112 -12.00 3.73 -10.27
CA ALA A 112 -11.42 4.77 -11.13
C ALA A 112 -10.39 4.21 -12.12
N ALA A 113 -9.72 3.11 -11.78
CA ALA A 113 -8.79 2.41 -12.65
C ALA A 113 -9.46 1.38 -13.60
N GLY A 114 -10.80 1.29 -13.58
CA GLY A 114 -11.59 0.45 -14.49
C GLY A 114 -11.86 -0.98 -13.99
N TYR A 115 -11.64 -1.26 -12.70
CA TYR A 115 -12.00 -2.56 -12.13
C TYR A 115 -13.45 -2.57 -11.64
N ASP A 116 -14.18 -3.64 -11.96
CA ASP A 116 -15.48 -3.92 -11.36
C ASP A 116 -15.29 -4.56 -9.99
N VAL A 117 -15.41 -3.75 -8.95
CA VAL A 117 -15.29 -4.14 -7.55
C VAL A 117 -16.58 -3.81 -6.82
N ARG A 118 -17.20 -4.84 -6.22
CA ARG A 118 -18.47 -4.73 -5.48
C ARG A 118 -18.21 -4.37 -4.03
#